data_AF-A0A9N9S6J4-F1
#
_entry.id   AF-A0A9N9S6J4-F1
#
_cell.length_a   1.000
_cell.length_b   1.000
_cell.length_c   1.000
_cell.angle_alpha   90.00
_cell.angle_beta   90.00
_cell.angle_gamma   90.00
#
_symmetry.space_group_name_H-M   'P 1'
#
loop_
_entity.id
_entity.type
_entity.pdbx_description
1 polymer ?
#
loop_
_entity_poly.entity_id
_entity_poly.type
_entity_poly.pdbx_seq_one_letter_code
_entity_poly.pdbx_strand_id
1 'polypeptide(L)'
;MTVAEFFGCAFLAFGTPLAMFCFTISDSPIKIILLIFSSFLWLLALLISSFIWFIFIPLRDYLIFGVLVSVLIQEGFRYIVYKLLDKTSAGLEELAGNSLVTHNKPVLAYVSGLGFGIISGLFQSLNILADAGSGPGTVGLKSGSDFFFITSATFALCIVLLHTFWNVIFFNGIHHHNKINIIYVVLSHLIFSCITLLNSYQLYGLTLTLSIANVIITMLIAFKTVGGSVMKLKQCIACQ
;
A
#
# COMPACT_ATOMS: atom_id res chain seq x y z
N MET A 1 -15.20 24.88 -7.90
CA MET A 1 -15.49 23.58 -7.27
C MET A 1 -14.45 22.53 -7.65
N THR A 2 -14.03 22.47 -8.92
CA THR A 2 -12.98 21.56 -9.44
C THR A 2 -11.67 21.55 -8.66
N VAL A 3 -11.09 22.72 -8.41
CA VAL A 3 -9.81 22.84 -7.69
C VAL A 3 -9.95 22.35 -6.25
N ALA A 4 -11.07 22.64 -5.59
CA ALA A 4 -11.34 22.17 -4.23
C ALA A 4 -11.52 20.65 -4.18
N GLU A 5 -12.21 20.07 -5.16
CA GLU A 5 -12.37 18.61 -5.29
C GLU A 5 -11.04 17.91 -5.58
N PHE A 6 -10.22 18.47 -6.47
CA PHE A 6 -8.86 18.02 -6.73
C PHE A 6 -8.02 17.97 -5.46
N PHE A 7 -7.89 19.10 -4.75
CA PHE A 7 -7.09 19.15 -3.52
C PHE A 7 -7.69 18.29 -2.41
N GLY A 8 -9.01 18.24 -2.29
CA GLY A 8 -9.71 17.37 -1.33
C GLY A 8 -9.38 15.90 -1.56
N CYS A 9 -9.50 15.43 -2.81
CA CYS A 9 -9.18 14.05 -3.18
C CYS A 9 -7.68 13.76 -3.07
N ALA A 10 -6.82 14.71 -3.45
CA ALA A 10 -5.37 14.57 -3.38
C ALA A 10 -4.90 14.41 -1.92
N PHE A 11 -5.37 15.27 -1.02
CA PHE A 11 -5.03 15.19 0.40
C PHE A 11 -5.69 14.02 1.10
N LEU A 12 -6.86 13.57 0.67
CA LEU A 12 -7.46 12.35 1.18
C LEU A 12 -6.61 11.13 0.81
N ALA A 13 -6.20 11.00 -0.45
CA ALA A 13 -5.40 9.87 -0.92
C ALA A 13 -3.96 9.88 -0.37
N PHE A 14 -3.30 11.05 -0.40
CA PHE A 14 -1.86 11.17 -0.17
C PHE A 14 -1.46 12.02 1.04
N GLY A 15 -2.40 12.63 1.77
CA GLY A 15 -2.10 13.41 2.97
C GLY A 15 -1.46 12.57 4.07
N THR A 16 -2.04 11.41 4.40
CA THR A 16 -1.47 10.48 5.39
C THR A 16 -0.12 9.92 4.93
N PRO A 17 0.05 9.41 3.69
CA PRO A 17 1.36 8.99 3.18
C PRO A 17 2.41 10.11 3.19
N LEU A 18 2.02 11.35 2.89
CA LEU A 18 2.92 12.51 2.95
C LEU A 18 3.35 12.81 4.39
N ALA A 19 2.42 12.78 5.35
CA ALA A 19 2.75 12.95 6.76
C ALA A 19 3.70 11.84 7.24
N MET A 20 3.43 10.59 6.88
CA MET A 20 4.30 9.45 7.17
C MET A 20 5.71 9.67 6.62
N PHE A 21 5.84 10.12 5.37
CA PHE A 21 7.13 10.44 4.76
C PHE A 21 7.87 11.57 5.51
N CYS A 22 7.20 12.71 5.72
CA CYS A 22 7.79 13.89 6.36
C CYS A 22 8.20 13.66 7.82
N PHE A 23 7.46 12.85 8.58
CA PHE A 23 7.76 12.65 10.00
C PHE A 23 8.67 11.46 10.30
N THR A 24 8.75 10.45 9.40
CA THR A 24 9.45 9.20 9.72
C THR A 24 10.57 8.82 8.75
N ILE A 25 10.61 9.41 7.55
CA ILE A 25 11.54 9.01 6.47
C ILE A 25 12.51 10.12 6.08
N SER A 26 12.06 11.38 6.03
CA SER A 26 12.85 12.49 5.49
C SER A 26 14.12 12.83 6.27
N ASP A 27 14.27 12.31 7.48
CA ASP A 27 15.43 12.47 8.35
C ASP A 27 16.64 11.61 7.93
N SER A 28 16.43 10.55 7.14
CA SER A 28 17.46 9.59 6.79
C SER A 28 17.52 9.30 5.29
N PRO A 29 18.65 9.57 4.61
CA PRO A 29 18.78 9.34 3.17
C PRO A 29 18.63 7.85 2.80
N ILE A 30 19.02 6.94 3.71
CA ILE A 30 18.88 5.50 3.48
C ILE A 30 17.41 5.08 3.41
N LYS A 31 16.55 5.66 4.26
CA LYS A 31 15.11 5.40 4.21
C LYS A 31 14.51 5.91 2.90
N ILE A 32 14.96 7.07 2.42
CA ILE A 32 14.52 7.63 1.12
C ILE A 32 14.93 6.72 -0.04
N ILE A 33 16.20 6.30 -0.08
CA ILE A 33 16.71 5.39 -1.11
C ILE A 33 15.92 4.07 -1.11
N LEU A 34 15.65 3.52 0.08
CA LEU A 34 14.87 2.30 0.21
C LEU A 34 13.43 2.47 -0.29
N LEU A 35 12.79 3.59 0.03
CA LEU A 35 11.43 3.89 -0.43
C LEU A 35 11.37 3.96 -1.97
N ILE A 36 12.32 4.64 -2.60
CA ILE A 36 12.40 4.73 -4.07
C ILE A 36 12.66 3.36 -4.67
N PHE A 37 13.59 2.59 -4.11
CA PHE A 37 13.93 1.26 -4.58
C PHE A 37 12.74 0.29 -4.51
N SER A 38 12.00 0.28 -3.40
CA SER A 38 10.81 -0.57 -3.27
C SER A 38 9.69 -0.13 -4.23
N SER A 39 9.51 1.18 -4.42
CA SER A 39 8.56 1.72 -5.40
C SER A 39 8.88 1.25 -6.83
N PHE A 40 10.16 1.27 -7.20
CA PHE A 40 10.63 0.76 -8.49
C PHE A 40 10.34 -0.73 -8.66
N LEU A 41 10.61 -1.54 -7.63
CA LEU A 41 10.33 -2.97 -7.69
C LEU A 41 8.84 -3.29 -7.80
N TRP A 42 7.96 -2.47 -7.20
CA TRP A 42 6.52 -2.60 -7.42
C TRP A 42 6.13 -2.30 -8.87
N LEU A 43 6.70 -1.27 -9.50
CA LEU A 43 6.47 -0.97 -10.92
C LEU A 43 6.94 -2.12 -11.82
N LEU A 44 8.08 -2.73 -11.50
CA LEU A 44 8.57 -3.90 -12.22
C LEU A 44 7.63 -5.10 -12.05
N ALA A 45 7.08 -5.31 -10.85
CA ALA A 45 6.06 -6.33 -10.60
C ALA A 45 4.82 -6.10 -11.47
N LEU A 46 4.35 -4.86 -11.55
CA LEU A 46 3.22 -4.48 -12.38
C LEU A 46 3.51 -4.68 -13.88
N LEU A 47 4.70 -4.30 -14.35
CA LEU A 47 5.12 -4.47 -15.73
C LEU A 47 5.07 -5.95 -16.16
N ILE A 48 5.62 -6.84 -15.32
CA ILE A 48 5.59 -8.29 -15.56
C ILE A 48 4.15 -8.81 -15.54
N SER A 49 3.33 -8.32 -14.61
CA SER A 49 1.90 -8.67 -14.53
C SER A 49 1.16 -8.28 -15.82
N SER A 50 1.37 -7.07 -16.31
CA SER A 50 0.78 -6.57 -17.56
C SER A 50 1.27 -7.35 -18.78
N PHE A 51 2.55 -7.75 -18.81
CA PHE A 51 3.09 -8.57 -19.89
C PHE A 51 2.44 -9.97 -19.92
N ILE A 52 2.25 -10.58 -18.77
CA ILE A 52 1.53 -11.86 -18.65
C ILE A 52 0.07 -11.69 -19.10
N TRP A 53 -0.65 -10.70 -18.56
CA TRP A 53 -2.02 -10.43 -19.00
C TRP A 53 -2.10 -10.19 -20.52
N PHE A 54 -1.12 -9.52 -21.11
CA PHE A 54 -1.03 -9.34 -22.56
C PHE A 54 -0.81 -10.67 -23.30
N ILE A 55 0.10 -11.54 -22.89
CA ILE A 55 0.34 -12.81 -23.61
C ILE A 55 -0.90 -13.73 -23.57
N PHE A 56 -1.63 -13.77 -22.46
CA PHE A 56 -2.75 -14.68 -22.26
C PHE A 56 -4.07 -14.14 -22.86
N ILE A 57 -4.12 -14.02 -24.19
CA ILE A 57 -5.27 -13.53 -24.97
C ILE A 57 -6.63 -14.11 -24.53
N PRO A 58 -6.82 -15.44 -24.38
CA PRO A 58 -8.14 -16.00 -24.08
C PRO A 58 -8.66 -15.68 -22.66
N LEU A 59 -7.80 -15.18 -21.77
CA LEU A 59 -8.15 -14.84 -20.39
C LEU A 59 -8.21 -13.33 -20.13
N ARG A 60 -7.98 -12.49 -21.16
CA ARG A 60 -7.95 -11.03 -21.01
C ARG A 60 -9.29 -10.45 -20.56
N ASP A 61 -10.40 -11.04 -21.01
CA ASP A 61 -11.76 -10.58 -20.69
C ASP A 61 -12.13 -10.80 -19.21
N TYR A 62 -11.41 -11.69 -18.52
CA TYR A 62 -11.63 -11.96 -17.11
C TYR A 62 -10.71 -11.06 -16.26
N LEU A 63 -11.21 -9.89 -15.84
CA LEU A 63 -10.47 -8.97 -14.95
C LEU A 63 -9.93 -9.67 -13.70
N ILE A 64 -10.67 -10.65 -13.18
CA ILE A 64 -10.27 -11.48 -12.03
C ILE A 64 -8.92 -12.17 -12.30
N PHE A 65 -8.70 -12.71 -13.51
CA PHE A 65 -7.44 -13.37 -13.84
C PHE A 65 -6.26 -12.39 -13.74
N GLY A 66 -6.39 -11.19 -14.33
CA GLY A 66 -5.36 -10.16 -14.25
C GLY A 66 -5.07 -9.73 -12.81
N VAL A 67 -6.12 -9.55 -12.00
CA VAL A 67 -6.00 -9.20 -10.58
C VAL A 67 -5.27 -10.29 -9.79
N LEU A 68 -5.67 -11.56 -9.91
CA LEU A 68 -5.05 -12.67 -9.19
C LEU A 68 -3.56 -12.80 -9.54
N VAL A 69 -3.23 -12.76 -10.84
CA VAL A 69 -1.85 -12.85 -11.32
C VAL A 69 -1.03 -11.67 -10.80
N SER A 70 -1.57 -10.45 -10.89
CA SER A 70 -0.84 -9.26 -10.44
C SER A 70 -0.58 -9.28 -8.94
N VAL A 71 -1.57 -9.63 -8.13
CA VAL A 71 -1.39 -9.73 -6.67
C VAL A 71 -0.31 -10.75 -6.32
N LEU A 72 -0.32 -11.94 -6.92
CA LEU A 72 0.70 -12.97 -6.65
C LEU A 72 2.11 -12.51 -7.03
N ILE A 73 2.25 -11.81 -8.17
CA ILE A 73 3.55 -11.28 -8.59
C ILE A 73 3.99 -10.17 -7.63
N GLN A 74 3.11 -9.26 -7.23
CA GLN A 74 3.41 -8.21 -6.26
C GLN A 74 3.88 -8.79 -4.91
N GLU A 75 3.24 -9.85 -4.42
CA GLU A 75 3.66 -10.57 -3.21
C GLU A 75 5.01 -11.29 -3.39
N GLY A 76 5.27 -11.86 -4.58
CA GLY A 76 6.58 -12.40 -4.93
C GLY A 76 7.67 -11.33 -4.91
N PHE A 77 7.40 -10.14 -5.45
CA PHE A 77 8.32 -9.02 -5.40
C PHE A 77 8.54 -8.49 -3.98
N ARG A 78 7.53 -8.53 -3.11
CA ARG A 78 7.70 -8.23 -1.68
C ARG A 78 8.71 -9.16 -1.03
N TYR A 79 8.68 -10.45 -1.35
CA TYR A 79 9.69 -11.40 -0.90
C TYR A 79 11.08 -11.09 -1.46
N ILE A 80 11.18 -10.67 -2.72
CA ILE A 80 12.46 -10.24 -3.32
C ILE A 80 13.02 -9.03 -2.56
N VAL A 81 12.20 -8.02 -2.26
CA VAL A 81 12.61 -6.84 -1.47
C VAL A 81 13.15 -7.27 -0.10
N TYR A 82 12.43 -8.14 0.61
CA TYR A 82 12.89 -8.70 1.89
C TYR A 82 14.29 -9.34 1.75
N LYS A 83 14.47 -10.21 0.76
CA LYS A 83 15.71 -10.94 0.56
C LYS A 83 16.87 -10.02 0.19
N LEU A 84 16.61 -9.01 -0.64
CA LEU A 84 17.60 -8.01 -1.00
C LEU A 84 18.02 -7.20 0.22
N LEU A 85 17.05 -6.71 1.01
CA LEU A 85 17.32 -5.97 2.24
C LEU A 85 18.13 -6.77 3.26
N ASP A 86 17.78 -8.04 3.47
CA ASP A 86 18.50 -8.91 4.40
C ASP A 86 19.94 -9.15 3.91
N LYS A 87 20.14 -9.33 2.60
CA LYS A 87 21.47 -9.50 2.00
C LYS A 87 22.31 -8.21 2.02
N THR A 88 21.69 -7.05 1.83
CA THR A 88 22.38 -5.75 1.78
C THR A 88 22.51 -5.09 3.14
N SER A 89 21.92 -5.65 4.20
CA SER A 89 21.93 -5.08 5.55
C SER A 89 23.34 -4.73 6.04
N ALA A 90 24.31 -5.62 5.83
CA ALA A 90 25.72 -5.38 6.16
C ALA A 90 26.36 -4.24 5.33
N GLY A 91 26.00 -4.12 4.04
CA GLY A 91 26.49 -3.01 3.20
C GLY A 91 25.83 -1.67 3.53
N LEU A 92 24.56 -1.69 3.95
CA LEU A 92 23.88 -0.51 4.47
C LEU A 92 24.49 -0.04 5.79
N GLU A 93 24.97 -0.96 6.65
CA GLU A 93 25.62 -0.63 7.92
C GLU A 93 26.90 0.17 7.71
N GLU A 94 27.73 -0.25 6.75
CA GLU A 94 28.96 0.43 6.38
C GLU A 94 28.70 1.85 5.83
N LEU A 95 27.67 2.00 4.99
CA LEU A 95 27.28 3.28 4.39
C LEU A 95 26.57 4.23 5.36
N ALA A 96 25.82 3.69 6.33
CA ALA A 96 25.06 4.49 7.29
C ALA A 96 25.95 5.17 8.33
N GLY A 97 27.12 4.58 8.62
CA GLY A 97 27.95 4.95 9.78
C GLY A 97 27.21 4.85 11.13
N ASN A 98 26.00 4.27 11.15
CA ASN A 98 25.06 4.32 12.26
C ASN A 98 24.21 3.04 12.30
N SER A 99 24.64 2.08 13.13
CA SER A 99 24.08 0.73 13.23
C SER A 99 22.61 0.67 13.68
N LEU A 100 22.08 1.76 14.23
CA LEU A 100 20.72 1.83 14.77
C LEU A 100 19.63 1.81 13.69
N VAL A 101 19.91 2.33 12.48
CA VAL A 101 18.91 2.38 11.39
C VAL A 101 18.76 1.01 10.72
N THR A 102 19.85 0.28 10.56
CA THR A 102 19.91 -1.04 9.94
C THR A 102 19.48 -2.18 10.88
N HIS A 103 19.72 -2.04 12.19
CA HIS A 103 19.24 -3.02 13.17
C HIS A 103 17.72 -3.02 13.35
N ASN A 104 17.06 -1.90 13.08
CA ASN A 104 15.60 -1.78 13.20
C ASN A 104 14.89 -2.33 11.96
N LYS A 105 14.94 -3.66 11.76
CA LYS A 105 14.27 -4.36 10.66
C LYS A 105 12.79 -3.98 10.47
N PRO A 106 11.98 -3.73 11.53
CA PRO A 106 10.61 -3.24 11.38
C PRO A 106 10.51 -1.87 10.69
N VAL A 107 11.49 -0.98 10.87
CA VAL A 107 11.54 0.33 10.20
C VAL A 107 11.82 0.13 8.71
N LEU A 108 12.74 -0.76 8.34
CA LEU A 108 13.01 -1.08 6.94
C LEU A 108 11.78 -1.70 6.25
N ALA A 109 11.05 -2.57 6.96
CA ALA A 109 9.78 -3.13 6.50
C ALA A 109 8.72 -2.03 6.30
N TYR A 110 8.59 -1.12 7.26
CA TYR A 110 7.67 0.00 7.17
C TYR A 110 7.97 0.91 5.96
N VAL A 111 9.23 1.33 5.80
CA VAL A 111 9.67 2.21 4.72
C VAL A 111 9.44 1.59 3.35
N SER A 112 9.87 0.33 3.18
CA SER A 112 9.70 -0.37 1.90
C SER A 112 8.22 -0.62 1.58
N GLY A 113 7.39 -0.86 2.59
CA GLY A 113 5.95 -1.02 2.46
C GLY A 113 5.24 0.27 2.06
N LEU A 114 5.65 1.41 2.65
CA LEU A 114 5.13 2.72 2.26
C LEU A 114 5.49 3.05 0.81
N GLY A 115 6.68 2.71 0.33
CA GLY A 115 7.06 2.85 -1.08
C GLY A 115 6.14 2.07 -2.02
N PHE A 116 5.91 0.77 -1.73
CA PHE A 116 4.91 -0.05 -2.45
C PHE A 116 3.53 0.60 -2.45
N GLY A 117 3.11 1.10 -1.28
CA GLY A 117 1.83 1.76 -1.10
C GLY A 117 1.67 3.02 -1.95
N ILE A 118 2.61 3.96 -1.85
CA ILE A 118 2.56 5.25 -2.55
C ILE A 118 2.47 5.03 -4.06
N ILE A 119 3.34 4.20 -4.62
CA ILE A 119 3.35 4.00 -6.08
C ILE A 119 2.10 3.26 -6.58
N SER A 120 1.58 2.31 -5.79
CA SER A 120 0.32 1.62 -6.07
C SER A 120 -0.87 2.59 -6.05
N GLY A 121 -0.95 3.42 -5.01
CA GLY A 121 -1.98 4.46 -4.89
C GLY A 121 -1.89 5.50 -6.01
N LEU A 122 -0.68 5.92 -6.39
CA LEU A 122 -0.45 6.84 -7.52
C LEU A 122 -0.93 6.20 -8.83
N PHE A 123 -0.53 4.97 -9.12
CA PHE A 123 -0.93 4.28 -10.34
C PHE A 123 -2.45 4.14 -10.47
N GLN A 124 -3.14 3.93 -9.35
CA GLN A 124 -4.61 3.86 -9.30
C GLN A 124 -5.30 5.22 -9.47
N SER A 125 -4.76 6.29 -8.88
CA SER A 125 -5.49 7.55 -8.70
C SER A 125 -5.03 8.71 -9.58
N LEU A 126 -3.83 8.66 -10.18
CA LEU A 126 -3.26 9.79 -10.93
C LEU A 126 -4.15 10.30 -12.06
N ASN A 127 -4.62 9.40 -12.94
CA ASN A 127 -5.47 9.79 -14.06
C ASN A 127 -6.84 10.31 -13.58
N ILE A 128 -7.43 9.64 -12.59
CA ILE A 128 -8.72 10.04 -12.00
C ILE A 128 -8.61 11.43 -11.35
N LEU A 129 -7.50 11.70 -10.67
CA LEU A 129 -7.25 12.98 -10.02
C LEU A 129 -7.01 14.08 -11.06
N ALA A 130 -6.31 13.78 -12.16
CA ALA A 130 -6.16 14.70 -13.28
C ALA A 130 -7.52 15.06 -13.89
N ASP A 131 -8.43 14.08 -14.06
CA ASP A 131 -9.78 14.32 -14.56
C ASP A 131 -10.59 15.22 -13.62
N ALA A 132 -10.48 15.01 -12.30
CA ALA A 132 -11.14 15.87 -11.30
C ALA A 132 -10.66 17.33 -11.34
N GLY A 133 -9.39 17.56 -11.69
CA GLY A 133 -8.80 18.90 -11.78
C GLY A 133 -9.03 19.60 -13.12
N SER A 134 -9.32 18.86 -14.19
CA SER A 134 -9.26 19.37 -15.57
C SER A 134 -10.55 20.03 -16.08
N GLY A 135 -11.70 19.84 -15.41
CA GLY A 135 -12.96 20.40 -15.91
C GLY A 135 -14.05 20.55 -14.85
N PRO A 136 -15.08 21.39 -15.11
CA PRO A 136 -16.17 21.70 -14.17
C PRO A 136 -17.18 20.57 -13.93
N GLY A 137 -17.06 19.44 -14.64
CA GLY A 137 -18.00 18.32 -14.56
C GLY A 137 -17.59 17.29 -13.52
N THR A 138 -18.59 16.67 -12.88
CA THR A 138 -18.41 15.45 -12.08
C THR A 138 -18.91 14.22 -12.83
N VAL A 139 -18.54 13.03 -12.36
CA VAL A 139 -19.02 11.75 -12.91
C VAL A 139 -20.50 11.57 -12.54
N GLY A 140 -21.33 11.14 -13.50
CA GLY A 140 -22.75 10.87 -13.23
C GLY A 140 -23.70 11.17 -14.39
N LEU A 141 -23.27 11.91 -15.42
CA LEU A 141 -24.16 12.35 -16.52
C LEU A 141 -24.75 11.19 -17.35
N LYS A 142 -23.94 10.17 -17.69
CA LYS A 142 -24.40 8.98 -18.45
C LYS A 142 -24.57 7.76 -17.56
N SER A 143 -23.70 7.60 -16.58
CA SER A 143 -23.66 6.50 -15.62
C SER A 143 -22.59 6.80 -14.56
N GLY A 144 -22.76 6.27 -13.35
CA GLY A 144 -21.80 6.45 -12.25
C GLY A 144 -22.42 7.21 -11.09
N SER A 145 -21.59 7.57 -10.11
CA SER A 145 -22.03 8.30 -8.92
C SER A 145 -21.18 9.54 -8.74
N ASP A 146 -21.80 10.62 -8.27
CA ASP A 146 -21.13 11.87 -7.88
C ASP A 146 -20.03 11.63 -6.82
N PHE A 147 -20.10 10.52 -6.06
CA PHE A 147 -19.11 10.12 -5.05
C PHE A 147 -17.88 9.40 -5.63
N PHE A 148 -17.77 9.26 -6.96
CA PHE A 148 -16.71 8.47 -7.61
C PHE A 148 -15.31 8.95 -7.24
N PHE A 149 -15.05 10.27 -7.27
CA PHE A 149 -13.74 10.83 -6.99
C PHE A 149 -13.32 10.60 -5.53
N ILE A 150 -14.21 10.89 -4.58
CA ILE A 150 -13.95 10.69 -3.14
C ILE A 150 -13.74 9.20 -2.83
N THR A 151 -14.55 8.34 -3.43
CA THR A 151 -14.44 6.89 -3.24
C THR A 151 -13.12 6.37 -3.80
N SER A 152 -12.73 6.80 -5.00
CA SER A 152 -11.45 6.45 -5.62
C SER A 152 -10.25 6.92 -4.79
N ALA A 153 -10.29 8.15 -4.28
CA ALA A 153 -9.27 8.69 -3.38
C ALA A 153 -9.19 7.88 -2.07
N THR A 154 -10.33 7.43 -1.54
CA THR A 154 -10.37 6.62 -0.32
C THR A 154 -9.77 5.23 -0.55
N PHE A 155 -10.06 4.59 -1.69
CA PHE A 155 -9.41 3.33 -2.06
C PHE A 155 -7.90 3.49 -2.24
N ALA A 156 -7.45 4.61 -2.82
CA ALA A 156 -6.04 4.92 -2.94
C ALA A 156 -5.36 5.04 -1.56
N LEU A 157 -5.97 5.73 -0.60
CA LEU A 157 -5.46 5.77 0.77
C LEU A 157 -5.43 4.35 1.40
N CYS A 158 -6.51 3.59 1.25
CA CYS A 158 -6.61 2.23 1.79
C CYS A 158 -5.50 1.32 1.28
N ILE A 159 -5.23 1.31 -0.03
CA ILE A 159 -4.18 0.45 -0.60
C ILE A 159 -2.77 0.90 -0.17
N VAL A 160 -2.54 2.20 -0.01
CA VAL A 160 -1.25 2.72 0.50
C VAL A 160 -1.01 2.24 1.94
N LEU A 161 -2.01 2.38 2.80
CA LEU A 161 -1.93 1.94 4.20
C LEU A 161 -1.80 0.42 4.30
N LEU A 162 -2.59 -0.33 3.53
CA LEU A 162 -2.52 -1.79 3.52
C LEU A 162 -1.16 -2.29 3.06
N HIS A 163 -0.57 -1.76 1.99
CA HIS A 163 0.79 -2.14 1.60
C HIS A 163 1.82 -1.85 2.70
N THR A 164 1.67 -0.73 3.41
CA THR A 164 2.54 -0.40 4.54
C THR A 164 2.42 -1.44 5.65
N PHE A 165 1.19 -1.77 6.07
CA PHE A 165 0.94 -2.72 7.16
C PHE A 165 1.26 -4.17 6.78
N TRP A 166 0.86 -4.60 5.57
CA TRP A 166 1.17 -5.91 5.04
C TRP A 166 2.66 -6.15 5.00
N ASN A 167 3.47 -5.15 4.61
CA ASN A 167 4.90 -5.34 4.54
C ASN A 167 5.53 -5.54 5.93
N VAL A 168 5.09 -4.78 6.94
CA VAL A 168 5.51 -4.99 8.34
C VAL A 168 5.16 -6.39 8.83
N ILE A 169 3.92 -6.85 8.59
CA ILE A 169 3.46 -8.19 8.99
C ILE A 169 4.24 -9.28 8.24
N PHE A 170 4.49 -9.08 6.95
CA PHE A 170 5.18 -10.04 6.08
C PHE A 170 6.64 -10.23 6.50
N PHE A 171 7.37 -9.14 6.73
CA PHE A 171 8.76 -9.18 7.18
C PHE A 171 8.86 -9.87 8.54
N ASN A 172 7.98 -9.49 9.48
CA ASN A 172 7.91 -10.15 10.78
C ASN A 172 7.58 -11.65 10.65
N GLY A 173 6.68 -12.01 9.72
CA GLY A 173 6.33 -13.39 9.41
C GLY A 173 7.51 -14.21 8.91
N ILE A 174 8.37 -13.64 8.06
CA ILE A 174 9.57 -14.34 7.58
C ILE A 174 10.62 -14.46 8.70
N HIS A 175 10.89 -13.38 9.42
CA HIS A 175 11.90 -13.37 10.50
C HIS A 175 11.60 -14.38 11.61
N HIS A 176 10.33 -14.53 12.01
CA HIS A 176 9.92 -15.46 13.05
C HIS A 176 9.40 -16.80 12.50
N HIS A 177 9.59 -17.07 11.20
CA HIS A 177 9.08 -18.26 10.51
C HIS A 177 7.57 -18.50 10.71
N ASN A 178 6.80 -17.45 11.00
CA ASN A 178 5.37 -17.51 11.19
C ASN A 178 4.64 -17.47 9.84
N LYS A 179 4.39 -18.67 9.29
CA LYS A 179 3.68 -18.86 8.02
C LYS A 179 2.25 -18.29 8.03
N ILE A 180 1.61 -18.20 9.19
CA ILE A 180 0.24 -17.67 9.31
C ILE A 180 0.21 -16.20 8.90
N ASN A 181 1.19 -15.41 9.32
CA ASN A 181 1.29 -14.00 8.96
C ASN A 181 1.50 -13.81 7.46
N ILE A 182 2.34 -14.65 6.85
CA ILE A 182 2.62 -14.61 5.40
C ILE A 182 1.34 -14.94 4.62
N ILE A 183 0.66 -16.03 4.98
CA ILE A 183 -0.59 -16.45 4.33
C ILE A 183 -1.68 -15.37 4.52
N TYR A 184 -1.81 -14.81 5.72
CA TYR A 184 -2.75 -13.73 6.00
C TYR A 184 -2.54 -12.53 5.07
N VAL A 185 -1.30 -12.11 4.87
CA VAL A 185 -0.95 -10.97 4.00
C VAL A 185 -1.40 -11.24 2.56
N VAL A 186 -1.05 -12.40 1.99
CA VAL A 186 -1.43 -12.75 0.62
C VAL A 186 -2.95 -12.83 0.48
N LEU A 187 -3.64 -13.48 1.43
CA LEU A 187 -5.10 -13.60 1.40
C LEU A 187 -5.80 -12.25 1.59
N SER A 188 -5.34 -11.41 2.51
CA SER A 188 -5.89 -10.07 2.75
C SER A 188 -5.73 -9.17 1.53
N HIS A 189 -4.60 -9.26 0.82
CA HIS A 189 -4.39 -8.52 -0.42
C HIS A 189 -5.31 -9.00 -1.55
N LEU A 190 -5.50 -10.31 -1.70
CA LEU A 190 -6.47 -10.88 -2.63
C LEU A 190 -7.90 -10.46 -2.29
N ILE A 191 -8.30 -10.53 -1.02
CA ILE A 191 -9.63 -10.13 -0.54
C ILE A 191 -9.88 -8.65 -0.86
N PHE A 192 -8.95 -7.76 -0.53
CA PHE A 192 -9.07 -6.34 -0.85
C PHE A 192 -9.27 -6.12 -2.35
N SER A 193 -8.45 -6.78 -3.17
CA SER A 193 -8.53 -6.66 -4.63
C SER A 193 -9.87 -7.18 -5.18
N CYS A 194 -10.37 -8.31 -4.67
CA CYS A 194 -11.68 -8.84 -5.04
C CYS A 194 -12.83 -7.92 -4.59
N ILE A 195 -12.75 -7.29 -3.41
CA ILE A 195 -13.73 -6.30 -2.95
C ILE A 195 -13.80 -5.14 -3.94
N THR A 196 -12.66 -4.66 -4.46
CA THR A 196 -12.66 -3.55 -5.42
C THR A 196 -13.33 -3.88 -6.76
N LEU A 197 -13.36 -5.16 -7.18
CA LEU A 197 -14.08 -5.57 -8.40
C LEU A 197 -15.61 -5.37 -8.28
N LEU A 198 -16.15 -5.42 -7.06
CA LEU A 198 -17.57 -5.19 -6.80
C LEU A 198 -17.99 -3.72 -7.03
N ASN A 199 -17.03 -2.79 -7.17
CA ASN A 199 -17.31 -1.41 -7.55
C ASN A 199 -17.93 -1.28 -8.95
N SER A 200 -17.78 -2.30 -9.80
CA SER A 200 -18.47 -2.38 -11.10
C SER A 200 -20.00 -2.41 -10.96
N TYR A 201 -20.52 -2.93 -9.84
CA TYR A 201 -21.95 -2.95 -9.51
C TYR A 201 -22.43 -1.70 -8.77
N GLN A 202 -21.60 -0.65 -8.67
CA GLN A 202 -21.90 0.61 -7.98
C GLN A 202 -22.22 0.45 -6.47
N LEU A 203 -21.82 -0.66 -5.85
CA LEU A 203 -22.00 -0.95 -4.42
C LEU A 203 -20.95 -0.24 -3.55
N TYR A 204 -20.70 1.05 -3.80
CA TYR A 204 -19.60 1.81 -3.19
C TYR A 204 -19.64 1.82 -1.66
N GLY A 205 -20.83 1.90 -1.04
CA GLY A 205 -20.96 1.89 0.41
C GLY A 205 -20.48 0.59 1.05
N LEU A 206 -20.81 -0.56 0.45
CA LEU A 206 -20.39 -1.87 0.95
C LEU A 206 -18.90 -2.07 0.76
N THR A 207 -18.38 -1.81 -0.45
CA THR A 207 -16.97 -2.03 -0.77
C THR A 207 -16.06 -1.14 0.07
N LEU A 208 -16.41 0.13 0.24
CA LEU A 208 -15.65 1.07 1.05
C LEU A 208 -15.64 0.66 2.53
N THR A 209 -16.79 0.26 3.08
CA THR A 209 -16.88 -0.21 4.47
C THR A 209 -16.01 -1.45 4.71
N LEU A 210 -16.07 -2.44 3.81
CA LEU A 210 -15.25 -3.66 3.90
C LEU A 210 -13.75 -3.35 3.75
N SER A 211 -13.39 -2.44 2.85
CA SER A 211 -11.99 -2.03 2.66
C SER A 211 -11.43 -1.28 3.87
N ILE A 212 -12.19 -0.36 4.46
CA ILE A 212 -11.79 0.33 5.69
C ILE A 212 -11.68 -0.67 6.86
N ALA A 213 -12.63 -1.60 6.98
CA ALA A 213 -12.55 -2.65 7.99
C ALA A 213 -11.27 -3.50 7.82
N ASN A 214 -10.90 -3.86 6.57
CA ASN A 214 -9.65 -4.57 6.30
C ASN A 214 -8.43 -3.74 6.73
N VAL A 215 -8.38 -2.44 6.40
CA VAL A 215 -7.31 -1.54 6.85
C VAL A 215 -7.18 -1.54 8.37
N ILE A 216 -8.29 -1.39 9.10
CA ILE A 216 -8.29 -1.35 10.57
C ILE A 216 -7.81 -2.69 11.16
N ILE A 217 -8.29 -3.82 10.63
CA ILE A 217 -7.88 -5.15 11.09
C ILE A 217 -6.39 -5.36 10.83
N THR A 218 -5.90 -5.07 9.63
CA THR A 218 -4.49 -5.20 9.28
C THR A 218 -3.61 -4.25 10.11
N MET A 219 -4.07 -3.02 10.38
CA MET A 219 -3.39 -2.07 11.26
C MET A 219 -3.23 -2.63 12.68
N LEU A 220 -4.29 -3.20 13.27
CA LEU A 220 -4.24 -3.80 14.61
C LEU A 220 -3.29 -5.00 14.66
N ILE A 221 -3.26 -5.82 13.62
CA ILE A 221 -2.33 -6.94 13.50
C ILE A 221 -0.89 -6.41 13.39
N ALA A 222 -0.63 -5.44 12.51
CA ALA A 222 0.68 -4.83 12.35
C ALA A 222 1.20 -4.25 13.68
N PHE A 223 0.36 -3.49 14.40
CA PHE A 223 0.68 -2.94 15.71
C PHE A 223 1.06 -4.03 16.73
N LYS A 224 0.32 -5.13 16.77
CA LYS A 224 0.65 -6.29 17.64
C LYS A 224 1.95 -6.98 17.20
N THR A 225 2.19 -7.13 15.90
CA THR A 225 3.39 -7.82 15.40
C THR A 225 4.69 -7.14 15.77
N VAL A 226 4.70 -5.80 15.89
CA VAL A 226 5.87 -5.03 16.34
C VAL A 226 5.94 -4.87 17.86
N GLY A 227 5.15 -5.65 18.62
CA GLY A 227 5.17 -5.67 20.07
C GLY A 227 4.37 -4.56 20.75
N GLY A 228 3.45 -3.91 20.02
CA GLY A 228 2.47 -2.98 20.58
C GLY A 228 1.43 -3.69 21.44
N SER A 229 1.05 -3.06 22.56
CA SER A 229 -0.01 -3.56 23.45
C SER A 229 -0.83 -2.40 24.00
N VAL A 230 -2.06 -2.69 24.43
CA VAL A 230 -2.92 -1.68 25.08
C VAL A 230 -2.26 -1.09 26.33
N MET A 231 -1.47 -1.90 27.05
CA MET A 231 -0.67 -1.43 28.19
C MET A 231 0.39 -0.42 27.77
N LYS A 232 1.15 -0.68 26.70
CA LYS A 232 2.15 0.27 26.17
C LYS A 232 1.49 1.54 25.65
N LEU A 233 0.30 1.44 25.06
CA LEU A 233 -0.47 2.60 24.62
C LEU A 233 -0.90 3.46 25.82
N LYS A 234 -1.42 2.82 26.89
CA LYS A 234 -1.76 3.51 28.14
C LYS A 234 -0.53 4.14 28.80
N GLN A 235 0.62 3.46 28.79
CA GLN A 235 1.88 4.00 29.30
C GLN A 235 2.38 5.20 28.49
N CYS A 236 2.22 5.19 27.17
CA CYS A 236 2.57 6.31 26.30
C CYS A 236 1.72 7.55 26.61
N ILE A 237 0.41 7.37 26.78
CA ILE A 237 -0.52 8.45 27.16
C ILE A 237 -0.23 8.96 28.58
N ALA A 238 0.16 8.08 29.50
CA ALA A 238 0.51 8.43 30.87
C ALA A 238 1.93 8.99 31.05
N CYS A 239 2.79 8.92 30.02
CA CYS A 239 4.13 9.53 30.00
C CYS A 239 4.14 10.91 29.31
N GLN A 240 2.95 11.49 29.08
CA GLN A 240 2.78 12.95 28.96
C GLN A 240 2.49 13.52 30.34
#